data_AF-A0A2V3IKS5-F1
#
_entry.id   AF-A0A2V3IKS5-F1
#
_cell.length_a   1.000
_cell.length_b   1.000
_cell.length_c   1.000
_cell.angle_alpha   90.00
_cell.angle_beta   90.00
_cell.angle_gamma   90.00
#
_symmetry.space_group_name_H-M   'P 1'
#
loop_
_entity.id
_entity.type
_entity.pdbx_description
1 polymer ?
#
loop_
_entity_poly.entity_id
_entity_poly.type
_entity_poly.pdbx_seq_one_letter_code
_entity_poly.pdbx_strand_id
1 'polypeptide(L)'
;MGTIAYDLEAFSSLKRSFQPFAEPQKRPRSPVKTPLIPTNDPSKPQSSATQKRPRTSTEQYTNKTPSVLVPSSTFHLSSQTDYPNRAWHVPLSLSITFADLEQYTTYIPKRATSSKNAHPPDASVLRLSPEYGHLVLLAGNDGSAKLWYSQSAKLARTYVGHSKAIRDAVFD
;
A
#
# COMPACT_ATOMS: atom_id res chain seq x y z
N MET A 1 33.07 -26.84 32.29
CA MET A 1 34.01 -26.35 31.25
C MET A 1 33.93 -27.31 30.08
N GLY A 2 32.96 -27.11 29.17
CA GLY A 2 32.77 -27.97 28.00
C GLY A 2 32.97 -27.15 26.74
N THR A 3 34.04 -27.44 26.00
CA THR A 3 34.40 -26.76 24.75
C THR A 3 33.57 -27.35 23.62
N ILE A 4 32.72 -26.53 23.01
CA ILE A 4 31.95 -26.88 21.82
C ILE A 4 32.89 -26.71 20.62
N ALA A 5 33.27 -27.82 19.98
CA ALA A 5 34.06 -27.79 18.76
C ALA A 5 33.17 -27.39 17.58
N TYR A 6 33.51 -26.30 16.88
CA TYR A 6 32.88 -25.92 15.63
C TYR A 6 33.56 -26.66 14.48
N ASP A 7 32.79 -27.51 13.79
CA ASP A 7 33.21 -28.18 12.57
C ASP A 7 33.26 -27.16 11.42
N LEU A 8 34.48 -26.80 11.01
CA LEU A 8 34.74 -25.80 9.96
C LEU A 8 34.63 -26.39 8.54
N GLU A 9 34.38 -27.70 8.38
CA GLU A 9 34.36 -28.32 7.05
C GLU A 9 33.01 -28.22 6.32
N ALA A 10 31.93 -27.86 7.02
CA ALA A 10 30.57 -27.76 6.44
C ALA A 10 30.37 -26.57 5.50
N PHE A 11 31.28 -25.58 5.47
CA PHE A 11 31.16 -24.39 4.62
C PHE A 11 31.89 -24.49 3.26
N SER A 12 32.65 -25.55 3.00
CA SER A 12 33.44 -25.68 1.76
C SER A 12 32.65 -26.20 0.55
N SER A 13 31.46 -26.80 0.77
CA SER A 13 30.75 -27.57 -0.26
C SER A 13 29.60 -26.82 -0.96
N LEU A 14 29.30 -25.57 -0.59
CA LEU A 14 28.29 -24.78 -1.29
C LEU A 14 28.89 -23.87 -2.37
N LYS A 15 29.53 -24.47 -3.39
CA LYS A 15 29.81 -23.77 -4.66
C LYS A 15 28.50 -23.58 -5.42
N ARG A 16 27.69 -22.63 -4.96
CA ARG A 16 26.53 -22.13 -5.70
C ARG A 16 27.08 -21.37 -6.91
N SER A 17 26.98 -21.98 -8.09
CA SER A 17 27.35 -21.34 -9.35
C SER A 17 26.58 -20.03 -9.49
N PHE A 18 27.32 -18.93 -9.38
CA PHE A 18 26.81 -17.60 -9.68
C PHE A 18 26.78 -17.49 -11.21
N GLN A 19 25.63 -17.73 -11.83
CA GLN A 19 25.45 -17.35 -13.23
C GLN A 19 25.46 -15.82 -13.30
N PRO A 20 26.34 -15.21 -14.13
CA PRO A 20 26.32 -13.76 -14.31
C PRO A 20 24.97 -13.34 -14.91
N PHE A 21 24.44 -12.23 -14.40
CA PHE A 21 23.23 -11.59 -14.92
C PHE A 21 23.45 -11.24 -16.39
N ALA A 22 22.60 -11.78 -17.27
CA ALA A 22 22.66 -11.49 -18.70
C ALA A 22 22.50 -9.98 -18.93
N GLU A 23 23.42 -9.41 -19.73
CA GLU A 23 23.45 -8.00 -20.06
C GLU A 23 22.12 -7.57 -20.72
N PRO A 24 21.47 -6.47 -20.29
CA PRO A 24 20.24 -6.02 -20.89
C PRO A 24 20.50 -5.58 -22.33
N GLN A 25 20.03 -6.37 -23.29
CA GLN A 25 20.07 -6.06 -24.71
C GLN A 25 19.36 -4.72 -24.97
N LYS A 26 20.13 -3.70 -25.38
CA LYS A 26 19.58 -2.39 -25.77
C LYS A 26 18.69 -2.60 -27.00
N ARG A 27 17.39 -2.38 -26.85
CA ARG A 27 16.46 -2.35 -28.00
C ARG A 27 16.96 -1.32 -29.02
N PRO A 28 17.07 -1.68 -30.32
CA PRO A 28 17.45 -0.71 -31.34
C PRO A 28 16.39 0.38 -31.41
N ARG A 29 16.83 1.65 -31.47
CA ARG A 29 15.94 2.79 -31.69
C ARG A 29 15.30 2.63 -33.06
N SER A 30 13.99 2.85 -33.14
CA SER A 30 13.26 2.90 -34.41
C SER A 30 13.86 4.00 -35.31
N PRO A 31 13.92 3.79 -36.64
CA PRO A 31 14.46 4.79 -37.55
C PRO A 31 13.61 6.06 -37.50
N VAL A 32 14.32 7.19 -37.36
CA VAL A 32 13.75 8.53 -37.46
C VAL A 32 13.16 8.70 -38.86
N LYS A 33 11.87 9.07 -38.95
CA LYS A 33 11.25 9.44 -40.23
C LYS A 33 11.97 10.68 -40.78
N THR A 34 12.68 10.52 -41.89
CA THR A 34 13.18 11.62 -42.72
C THR A 34 11.98 12.46 -43.21
N PRO A 35 12.00 13.80 -43.08
CA PRO A 35 10.96 14.63 -43.67
C PRO A 35 11.13 14.63 -45.19
N LEU A 36 10.07 14.23 -45.90
CA LEU A 36 9.99 14.33 -47.35
C LEU A 36 9.84 15.81 -47.74
N ILE A 37 10.72 16.24 -48.64
CA ILE A 37 10.68 17.55 -49.30
C ILE A 37 9.40 17.60 -50.17
N PRO A 38 8.61 18.69 -50.15
CA PRO A 38 7.41 18.79 -50.98
C PRO A 38 7.80 19.18 -52.41
N THR A 39 7.64 18.24 -53.35
CA THR A 39 7.65 18.55 -54.78
C THR A 39 6.27 19.10 -55.15
N ASN A 40 6.25 20.33 -55.66
CA ASN A 40 5.04 21.01 -56.14
C ASN A 40 4.58 20.40 -57.47
N ASP A 41 3.32 19.94 -57.52
CA ASP A 41 2.54 19.81 -58.75
C ASP A 41 1.08 20.25 -58.48
N PRO A 42 0.39 20.92 -59.41
CA PRO A 42 -0.88 21.59 -59.13
C PRO A 42 -2.12 20.76 -59.49
N SER A 43 -3.20 21.05 -58.74
CA SER A 43 -4.63 21.08 -59.12
C SER A 43 -5.64 20.04 -58.54
N LYS A 44 -6.43 20.56 -57.57
CA LYS A 44 -7.89 20.39 -57.27
C LYS A 44 -8.46 19.04 -56.76
N PRO A 45 -9.66 19.01 -56.12
CA PRO A 45 -10.44 20.05 -55.44
C PRO A 45 -10.75 19.74 -53.94
N GLN A 46 -11.30 20.75 -53.25
CA GLN A 46 -11.63 20.81 -51.82
C GLN A 46 -12.63 19.73 -51.36
N SER A 47 -12.40 19.14 -50.18
CA SER A 47 -13.45 18.47 -49.39
C SER A 47 -13.30 18.69 -47.87
N SER A 48 -14.36 19.28 -47.31
CA SER A 48 -14.88 19.14 -45.94
C SER A 48 -13.94 19.34 -44.73
N ALA A 49 -14.02 20.54 -44.18
CA ALA A 49 -14.11 20.87 -42.75
C ALA A 49 -13.83 19.74 -41.73
N THR A 50 -12.65 19.74 -41.12
CA THR A 50 -12.41 19.03 -39.86
C THR A 50 -12.89 19.90 -38.70
N GLN A 51 -14.05 19.56 -38.15
CA GLN A 51 -14.63 20.14 -36.95
C GLN A 51 -13.64 20.07 -35.78
N LYS A 52 -13.30 21.23 -35.20
CA LYS A 52 -12.69 21.30 -33.87
C LYS A 52 -13.68 20.68 -32.88
N ARG A 53 -13.33 19.52 -32.30
CA ARG A 53 -14.10 18.93 -31.20
C ARG A 53 -14.22 19.94 -30.05
N PRO A 54 -15.41 20.38 -29.65
CA PRO A 54 -15.56 21.16 -28.43
C PRO A 54 -15.14 20.29 -27.25
N ARG A 55 -14.26 20.82 -26.38
CA ARG A 55 -14.04 20.26 -25.05
C ARG A 55 -15.30 20.55 -24.23
N THR A 56 -16.28 19.64 -24.27
CA THR A 56 -17.36 19.60 -23.29
C THR A 56 -16.83 18.93 -22.02
N SER A 57 -16.07 19.68 -21.22
CA SER A 57 -15.90 19.37 -19.80
C SER A 57 -17.14 19.88 -19.08
N THR A 58 -18.25 19.17 -19.23
CA THR A 58 -19.40 19.34 -18.34
C THR A 58 -19.04 18.65 -17.03
N GLU A 59 -18.28 19.32 -16.18
CA GLU A 59 -18.23 18.95 -14.76
C GLU A 59 -19.64 19.17 -14.21
N GLN A 60 -20.42 18.08 -14.13
CA GLN A 60 -21.64 18.09 -13.36
C GLN A 60 -21.24 18.16 -11.89
N TYR A 61 -21.09 19.39 -11.39
CA TYR A 61 -21.07 19.68 -9.96
C TYR A 61 -22.47 19.36 -9.42
N THR A 62 -22.72 18.07 -9.18
CA THR A 62 -23.93 17.65 -8.48
C THR A 62 -23.81 18.22 -7.07
N ASN A 63 -24.62 19.25 -6.79
CA ASN A 63 -24.82 19.75 -5.44
C ASN A 63 -25.52 18.63 -4.65
N LYS A 64 -24.76 17.63 -4.19
CA LYS A 64 -25.22 16.71 -3.15
C LYS A 64 -25.45 17.57 -1.91
N THR A 65 -26.72 17.79 -1.59
CA THR A 65 -27.17 18.26 -0.28
C THR A 65 -26.34 17.55 0.79
N PRO A 66 -25.75 18.26 1.77
CA PRO A 66 -24.93 17.61 2.78
C PRO A 66 -25.81 16.67 3.60
N SER A 67 -25.78 15.39 3.25
CA SER A 67 -26.39 14.34 4.05
C SER A 67 -25.69 14.34 5.40
N VAL A 68 -26.45 14.50 6.47
CA VAL A 68 -25.93 14.38 7.83
C VAL A 68 -25.33 12.98 7.98
N LEU A 69 -24.00 12.90 7.98
CA LEU A 69 -23.29 11.64 8.18
C LEU A 69 -23.28 11.32 9.66
N VAL A 70 -23.99 10.24 10.03
CA VAL A 70 -23.97 9.72 11.39
C VAL A 70 -22.69 8.88 11.56
N PRO A 71 -21.83 9.19 12.55
CA PRO A 71 -20.64 8.39 12.80
C PRO A 71 -21.07 6.97 13.19
N SER A 72 -20.55 5.99 12.46
CA SER A 72 -20.87 4.58 12.63
C SER A 72 -19.60 3.73 12.59
N SER A 73 -19.67 2.58 13.25
CA SER A 73 -18.57 1.64 13.32
C SER A 73 -19.05 0.22 13.05
N THR A 74 -18.45 -0.42 12.06
CA THR A 74 -18.73 -1.81 11.70
C THR A 74 -17.61 -2.70 12.23
N PHE A 75 -17.96 -3.68 13.05
CA PHE A 75 -17.02 -4.67 13.57
C PHE A 75 -17.01 -5.93 12.69
N HIS A 76 -15.82 -6.42 12.34
CA HIS A 76 -15.64 -7.53 11.38
C HIS A 76 -15.15 -8.82 12.01
N LEU A 77 -14.81 -8.80 13.29
CA LEU A 77 -14.34 -9.98 14.03
C LEU A 77 -15.50 -10.85 14.49
N SER A 78 -15.18 -12.08 14.88
CA SER A 78 -16.16 -13.05 15.40
C SER A 78 -16.77 -12.62 16.74
N SER A 79 -16.00 -11.99 17.61
CA SER A 79 -16.47 -11.51 18.91
C SER A 79 -15.76 -10.21 19.28
N GLN A 80 -16.49 -9.30 19.91
CA GLN A 80 -15.94 -8.06 20.46
C GLN A 80 -15.20 -8.28 21.78
N THR A 81 -15.49 -9.39 22.47
CA THR A 81 -14.84 -9.73 23.74
C THR A 81 -14.33 -11.15 23.70
N ASP A 82 -13.08 -11.32 24.11
CA ASP A 82 -12.50 -12.63 24.37
C ASP A 82 -12.89 -13.09 25.77
N TYR A 83 -12.90 -14.40 26.03
CA TYR A 83 -12.98 -14.90 27.39
C TYR A 83 -11.69 -14.52 28.14
N PRO A 84 -11.72 -13.93 29.35
CA PRO A 84 -12.86 -13.65 30.25
C PRO A 84 -13.33 -12.17 30.20
N ASN A 85 -14.04 -11.78 29.14
CA ASN A 85 -14.49 -10.40 28.84
C ASN A 85 -13.36 -9.40 28.58
N ARG A 86 -12.24 -9.87 28.05
CA ARG A 86 -11.17 -8.99 27.61
C ARG A 86 -11.57 -8.31 26.31
N ALA A 87 -11.35 -7.01 26.21
CA ALA A 87 -11.64 -6.30 24.98
C ALA A 87 -10.69 -6.77 23.86
N TRP A 88 -11.23 -6.91 22.65
CA TRP A 88 -10.50 -7.35 21.46
C TRP A 88 -9.22 -6.55 21.15
N HIS A 89 -9.14 -5.29 21.59
CA HIS A 89 -8.01 -4.41 21.33
C HIS A 89 -6.82 -4.63 22.27
N VAL A 90 -6.96 -5.42 23.33
CA VAL A 90 -5.88 -5.61 24.30
C VAL A 90 -4.85 -6.61 23.70
N PRO A 91 -3.53 -6.34 23.75
CA PRO A 91 -2.50 -7.16 23.09
C PRO A 91 -2.53 -8.61 23.53
N LEU A 92 -2.31 -9.59 22.65
CA LEU A 92 -2.18 -10.98 23.13
C LEU A 92 -0.92 -11.12 24.01
N SER A 93 -0.92 -12.09 24.93
CA SER A 93 0.22 -12.33 25.85
C SER A 93 1.56 -12.54 25.14
N LEU A 94 1.56 -12.93 23.86
CA LEU A 94 2.75 -13.12 23.03
C LEU A 94 3.27 -11.82 22.37
N SER A 95 2.76 -10.65 22.77
CA SER A 95 3.19 -9.38 22.17
C SER A 95 4.52 -8.95 22.79
N ILE A 96 5.52 -8.74 21.93
CA ILE A 96 6.84 -8.23 22.34
C ILE A 96 6.66 -6.81 22.85
N THR A 97 7.22 -6.50 24.02
CA THR A 97 7.13 -5.18 24.63
C THR A 97 8.33 -4.33 24.24
N PHE A 98 8.22 -3.00 24.30
CA PHE A 98 9.37 -2.11 24.08
C PHE A 98 10.59 -2.45 24.97
N ALA A 99 10.36 -2.88 26.21
CA ALA A 99 11.42 -3.31 27.13
C ALA A 99 12.23 -4.51 26.61
N ASP A 100 11.62 -5.39 25.81
CA ASP A 100 12.31 -6.53 25.22
C ASP A 100 13.22 -6.10 24.05
N LEU A 101 12.96 -4.94 23.43
CA LEU A 101 13.66 -4.47 22.23
C LEU A 101 15.10 -4.05 22.50
N GLU A 102 15.46 -3.69 23.73
CA GLU A 102 16.85 -3.31 24.09
C GLU A 102 17.84 -4.47 23.88
N GLN A 103 17.34 -5.71 23.79
CA GLN A 103 18.15 -6.91 23.64
C GLN A 103 18.33 -7.37 22.18
N TYR A 104 17.63 -6.75 21.22
CA TYR A 104 17.62 -7.22 19.83
C TYR A 104 18.51 -6.37 18.90
N THR A 105 19.23 -7.06 18.02
CA THR A 105 19.94 -6.41 16.91
C THR A 105 18.97 -6.05 15.79
N THR A 106 18.99 -4.79 15.34
CA THR A 106 18.09 -4.32 14.27
C THR A 106 18.48 -4.95 12.93
N TYR A 107 17.48 -5.44 12.18
CA TYR A 107 17.67 -6.03 10.86
C TYR A 107 16.79 -5.35 9.80
N ILE A 108 17.34 -5.16 8.60
CA ILE A 108 16.62 -4.57 7.46
C ILE A 108 15.79 -5.67 6.77
N PRO A 109 14.46 -5.56 6.70
CA PRO A 109 13.63 -6.61 6.11
C PRO A 109 13.88 -6.74 4.60
N LYS A 110 14.12 -7.97 4.14
CA LYS A 110 14.37 -8.27 2.72
C LYS A 110 13.09 -8.55 1.92
N ARG A 111 11.99 -8.90 2.60
CA ARG A 111 10.75 -9.37 1.96
C ARG A 111 9.52 -8.81 2.68
N ALA A 112 8.51 -8.43 1.91
CA ALA A 112 7.17 -8.17 2.43
C ALA A 112 6.44 -9.51 2.66
N THR A 113 5.89 -9.70 3.85
CA THR A 113 5.16 -10.92 4.23
C THR A 113 3.70 -10.87 3.79
N SER A 114 3.07 -9.71 3.87
CA SER A 114 1.66 -9.52 3.52
C SER A 114 1.46 -8.21 2.75
N SER A 115 0.60 -8.24 1.75
CA SER A 115 0.09 -7.06 1.05
C SER A 115 -1.43 -7.08 1.15
N LYS A 116 -2.02 -6.01 1.69
CA LYS A 116 -3.47 -5.88 1.86
C LYS A 116 -3.95 -4.52 1.41
N ASN A 117 -4.96 -4.54 0.56
CA ASN A 117 -5.63 -3.34 0.07
C ASN A 117 -6.70 -2.94 1.08
N ALA A 118 -6.38 -2.01 1.97
CA ALA A 118 -7.34 -1.48 2.93
C ALA A 118 -8.22 -0.38 2.33
N HIS A 119 -7.62 0.52 1.56
CA HIS A 119 -8.26 1.67 0.92
C HIS A 119 -7.93 1.71 -0.58
N PRO A 120 -8.61 2.56 -1.37
CA PRO A 120 -8.10 2.98 -2.67
C PRO A 120 -6.63 3.39 -2.57
N PRO A 121 -5.87 3.41 -3.68
CA PRO A 121 -4.40 3.54 -3.68
C PRO A 121 -3.83 4.76 -2.93
N ASP A 122 -4.67 5.73 -2.56
CA ASP A 122 -4.31 6.87 -1.73
C ASP A 122 -4.78 6.66 -0.27
N ALA A 123 -3.97 5.93 0.50
CA ALA A 123 -4.06 5.98 1.96
C ALA A 123 -3.34 7.24 2.45
N SER A 124 -3.99 8.01 3.32
CA SER A 124 -3.44 9.27 3.83
C SER A 124 -2.66 9.09 5.12
N VAL A 125 -3.02 8.10 5.96
CA VAL A 125 -2.46 7.94 7.30
C VAL A 125 -2.25 6.46 7.66
N LEU A 126 -1.10 6.15 8.26
CA LEU A 126 -0.75 4.88 8.88
C LEU A 126 -0.27 5.15 10.32
N ARG A 127 -0.87 4.47 11.30
CA ARG A 127 -0.45 4.50 12.71
C ARG A 127 -0.43 3.10 13.31
N LEU A 128 0.56 2.82 14.14
CA LEU A 128 0.61 1.61 14.96
C LEU A 128 0.13 1.92 16.37
N SER A 129 -0.47 0.94 17.05
CA SER A 129 -0.79 1.09 18.47
C SER A 129 0.46 1.37 19.28
N PRO A 130 0.35 2.23 20.32
CA PRO A 130 1.45 2.48 21.22
C PRO A 130 1.84 1.20 21.96
N GLU A 131 3.08 1.18 22.47
CA GLU A 131 3.71 0.09 23.25
C GLU A 131 3.99 -1.22 22.50
N TYR A 132 2.97 -1.85 21.91
CA TYR A 132 3.05 -3.22 21.38
C TYR A 132 2.94 -3.33 19.86
N GLY A 133 2.43 -2.30 19.17
CA GLY A 133 2.26 -2.30 17.70
C GLY A 133 1.39 -3.45 17.15
N HIS A 134 0.54 -4.06 17.98
CA HIS A 134 -0.34 -5.17 17.63
C HIS A 134 -1.53 -4.75 16.76
N LEU A 135 -1.88 -3.47 16.76
CA LEU A 135 -2.93 -2.89 15.92
C LEU A 135 -2.34 -1.90 14.93
N VAL A 136 -2.94 -1.84 13.74
CA VAL A 136 -2.60 -0.92 12.66
C VAL A 136 -3.85 -0.14 12.28
N LEU A 137 -3.80 1.17 12.41
CA LEU A 137 -4.83 2.08 11.94
C LEU A 137 -4.44 2.64 10.57
N LEU A 138 -5.33 2.44 9.61
CA LEU A 138 -5.23 2.98 8.26
C LEU A 138 -6.39 3.94 8.06
N ALA A 139 -6.11 5.16 7.60
CA ALA A 139 -7.13 6.12 7.20
C ALA A 139 -6.97 6.50 5.73
N GLY A 140 -8.09 6.59 5.03
CA GLY A 140 -8.12 6.83 3.59
C GLY A 140 -8.71 8.18 3.20
N ASN A 141 -8.52 8.51 1.92
CA ASN A 141 -9.20 9.62 1.28
C ASN A 141 -10.71 9.39 1.08
N ASP A 142 -11.18 8.15 1.29
CA ASP A 142 -12.58 7.75 1.24
C ASP A 142 -13.39 8.15 2.48
N GLY A 143 -12.77 8.83 3.45
CA GLY A 143 -13.44 9.25 4.69
C GLY A 143 -13.69 8.11 5.69
N SER A 144 -13.09 6.95 5.44
CA SER A 144 -13.16 5.79 6.33
C SER A 144 -11.80 5.49 6.95
N ALA A 145 -11.84 4.98 8.18
CA ALA A 145 -10.65 4.46 8.87
C ALA A 145 -10.84 2.99 9.17
N LYS A 146 -9.83 2.17 8.89
CA LYS A 146 -9.85 0.72 9.09
C LYS A 146 -8.76 0.33 10.08
N LEU A 147 -9.16 -0.42 11.10
CA LEU A 147 -8.25 -0.97 12.09
C LEU A 147 -7.97 -2.44 11.82
N TRP A 148 -6.71 -2.84 11.91
CA TRP A 148 -6.22 -4.17 11.55
C TRP A 148 -5.35 -4.74 12.67
N TYR A 149 -5.29 -6.07 12.76
CA TYR A 149 -4.24 -6.73 13.56
C TYR A 149 -2.95 -6.85 12.76
N SER A 150 -1.82 -6.44 13.31
CA SER A 150 -0.52 -6.48 12.62
C SER A 150 -0.07 -7.91 12.28
N GLN A 151 -0.19 -8.84 13.23
CA GLN A 151 0.32 -10.21 13.08
C GLN A 151 -0.52 -11.08 12.13
N SER A 152 -1.85 -11.04 12.27
CA SER A 152 -2.77 -11.84 11.45
C SER A 152 -3.25 -11.09 10.20
N ALA A 153 -3.00 -9.79 10.16
CA ALA A 153 -3.43 -8.88 9.11
C ALA A 153 -4.98 -8.91 8.92
N LYS A 154 -5.75 -9.31 9.94
CA LYS A 154 -7.23 -9.36 9.89
C LYS A 154 -7.81 -7.96 10.14
N LEU A 155 -8.88 -7.62 9.41
CA LEU A 155 -9.63 -6.38 9.62
C LEU A 155 -10.43 -6.50 10.91
N ALA A 156 -10.17 -5.63 11.87
CA ALA A 156 -10.86 -5.59 13.15
C ALA A 156 -12.18 -4.81 13.05
N ARG A 157 -12.08 -3.55 12.63
CA ARG A 157 -13.18 -2.59 12.67
C ARG A 157 -13.02 -1.54 11.59
N THR A 158 -14.12 -1.11 11.02
CA THR A 158 -14.19 0.03 10.09
C THR A 158 -14.97 1.16 10.76
N TYR A 159 -14.42 2.37 10.70
CA TYR A 159 -15.04 3.60 11.14
C TYR A 159 -15.43 4.44 9.93
N VAL A 160 -16.67 4.91 9.91
CA VAL A 160 -17.21 5.78 8.86
C VAL A 160 -17.91 6.93 9.55
N GLY A 161 -17.68 8.14 9.07
CA GLY A 161 -18.30 9.34 9.66
C GLY A 161 -17.73 10.64 9.12
N HIS A 162 -16.52 10.61 8.55
CA HIS A 162 -15.94 11.78 7.90
C HIS A 162 -16.56 11.99 6.51
N SER A 163 -17.02 13.22 6.25
CA SER A 163 -17.53 13.63 4.93
C SER A 163 -16.43 13.80 3.88
N LYS A 164 -15.19 14.02 4.34
CA LYS A 164 -14.01 14.29 3.51
C LYS A 164 -12.88 13.33 3.90
N ALA A 165 -11.81 13.38 3.12
CA ALA A 165 -10.57 12.65 3.39
C ALA A 165 -10.04 12.91 4.81
N ILE A 166 -9.61 11.83 5.48
CA ILE A 166 -9.02 11.90 6.82
C ILE A 166 -7.58 12.39 6.68
N ARG A 167 -7.18 13.37 7.50
CA ARG A 167 -5.85 14.00 7.43
C ARG A 167 -4.85 13.42 8.40
N ASP A 168 -5.30 13.10 9.60
CA ASP A 168 -4.50 12.45 10.62
C ASP A 168 -5.40 11.64 11.55
N ALA A 169 -4.80 10.70 12.24
CA ALA A 169 -5.41 9.96 13.33
C ALA A 169 -4.32 9.62 14.35
N VAL A 170 -4.69 9.53 15.62
CA VAL A 170 -3.76 9.21 16.70
C VAL A 170 -4.41 8.22 17.66
N PHE A 171 -3.59 7.37 18.28
CA PHE A 171 -3.98 6.61 19.45
C PHE A 171 -3.76 7.49 20.68
N ASP A 172 -4.66 7.37 21.64
CA ASP A 172 -4.47 7.90 23.00
C ASP A 172 -3.52 7.00 23.80
#